data_AF-A0A6G2U741-F1
#
_entry.id   AF-A0A6G2U741-F1
#
_cell.length_a   1.000
_cell.length_b   1.000
_cell.length_c   1.000
_cell.angle_alpha   90.00
_cell.angle_beta   90.00
_cell.angle_gamma   90.00
#
_symmetry.space_group_name_H-M   'P 1'
#
loop_
_entity.id
_entity.type
_entity.pdbx_description
1 polymer ?
#
loop_
_entity_poly.entity_id
_entity_poly.type
_entity_poly.pdbx_seq_one_letter_code
_entity_poly.pdbx_strand_id
1 'polypeptide(L)'
;MKCPSLPEPAVSPESVFPPESPSFDHLLHCVPDVEAAVAAYTAAGLPAHANPPHLGFRNGAWRLDARYVEILTLTDRAEFAGSPYAEAMADWMPRIDALLAADGGALNFAIHVADVAATTERLRRAGHQVELLTFARAGSPVSFQEAMVSGAPPWAPFFITYTPDRQVILEKFSAGRVHRGPHDLAGFVIETPDPRASAAWLSTLTGIPLPAGHTVLPLPGAHVHFTPGPADRITTLLLTADTPPTTTVNGLAVRPL
;
A
#
# COMPACT_ATOMS: atom_id res chain seq x y z
N MET A 1 -13.24 -65.83 8.21
CA MET A 1 -12.90 -64.77 7.24
C MET A 1 -13.22 -63.43 7.85
N LYS A 2 -12.21 -62.65 8.21
CA LYS A 2 -12.32 -61.23 8.60
C LYS A 2 -11.58 -60.45 7.52
N CYS A 3 -12.30 -59.61 6.77
CA CYS A 3 -11.67 -58.69 5.82
C CYS A 3 -10.86 -57.65 6.60
N PRO A 4 -9.62 -57.33 6.21
CA PRO A 4 -8.87 -56.24 6.80
C PRO A 4 -9.46 -54.90 6.33
N SER A 5 -9.72 -54.00 7.27
CA SER A 5 -10.13 -52.62 7.00
C SER A 5 -8.98 -51.85 6.36
N LEU A 6 -9.26 -51.18 5.24
CA LEU A 6 -8.34 -50.22 4.62
C LEU A 6 -8.16 -49.00 5.53
N PRO A 7 -6.96 -48.40 5.59
CA PRO A 7 -6.75 -47.16 6.33
C PRO A 7 -7.48 -46.00 5.64
N GLU A 8 -8.10 -45.12 6.43
CA GLU A 8 -8.66 -43.86 5.95
C GLU A 8 -7.55 -42.98 5.34
N PRO A 9 -7.83 -42.23 4.26
CA PRO A 9 -6.85 -41.33 3.68
C PRO A 9 -6.56 -40.19 4.65
N ALA A 10 -5.28 -39.95 4.90
CA ALA A 10 -4.81 -38.80 5.66
C ALA A 10 -5.30 -37.50 5.00
N VAL A 11 -6.02 -36.69 5.78
CA VAL A 11 -6.42 -35.34 5.38
C VAL A 11 -5.15 -34.49 5.32
N SER A 12 -4.72 -34.12 4.11
CA SER A 12 -3.71 -33.09 3.92
C SER A 12 -4.25 -31.76 4.47
N PRO A 13 -3.46 -30.99 5.25
CA PRO A 13 -3.89 -29.68 5.72
C PRO A 13 -3.76 -28.69 4.57
N GLU A 14 -4.69 -28.71 3.62
CA GLU A 14 -4.96 -27.53 2.82
C GLU A 14 -5.34 -26.39 3.79
N SER A 15 -4.70 -25.24 3.59
CA SER A 15 -4.69 -24.12 4.52
C SER A 15 -6.10 -23.75 4.98
N VAL A 16 -6.30 -23.71 6.30
CA VAL A 16 -7.55 -23.35 7.00
C VAL A 16 -7.97 -21.87 6.78
N PHE A 17 -7.31 -21.15 5.87
CA PHE A 17 -7.59 -19.74 5.58
C PHE A 17 -8.23 -19.63 4.19
N PRO A 18 -9.33 -18.86 4.04
CA PRO A 18 -9.78 -18.47 2.71
C PRO A 18 -8.64 -17.74 1.99
N PRO A 19 -8.57 -17.80 0.64
CA PRO A 19 -7.54 -17.11 -0.10
C PRO A 19 -7.57 -15.61 0.23
N GLU A 20 -6.50 -15.11 0.87
CA GLU A 20 -6.39 -13.70 1.31
C GLU A 20 -6.48 -12.71 0.14
N SER A 21 -6.31 -13.20 -1.10
CA SER A 21 -6.45 -12.45 -2.36
C SER A 21 -5.70 -11.11 -2.35
N PRO A 22 -4.39 -11.10 -2.02
CA PRO A 22 -3.62 -9.88 -1.89
C PRO A 22 -3.58 -9.11 -3.23
N SER A 23 -3.78 -7.81 -3.17
CA SER A 23 -3.70 -6.91 -4.32
C SER A 23 -3.24 -5.53 -3.89
N PHE A 24 -2.61 -4.78 -4.79
CA PHE A 24 -2.25 -3.39 -4.52
C PHE A 24 -3.50 -2.57 -4.18
N ASP A 25 -3.40 -1.76 -3.12
CA ASP A 25 -4.43 -0.79 -2.77
C ASP A 25 -3.95 0.61 -3.09
N HIS A 26 -2.98 1.12 -2.35
CA HIS A 26 -2.46 2.45 -2.60
C HIS A 26 -1.00 2.60 -2.18
N LEU A 27 -0.35 3.65 -2.68
CA LEU A 27 0.98 4.06 -2.25
C LEU A 27 0.88 5.37 -1.48
N LEU A 28 1.60 5.48 -0.36
CA LEU A 28 1.68 6.70 0.44
C LEU A 28 2.86 7.56 -0.06
N HIS A 29 2.56 8.74 -0.59
CA HIS A 29 3.53 9.76 -1.01
C HIS A 29 3.50 10.92 -0.01
N CYS A 30 4.52 10.97 0.85
CA CYS A 30 4.65 12.03 1.85
C CYS A 30 5.27 13.27 1.21
N VAL A 31 4.62 14.43 1.34
CA VAL A 31 5.02 15.68 0.69
C VAL A 31 4.95 16.85 1.68
N PRO A 32 5.74 17.91 1.51
CA PRO A 32 5.65 19.10 2.37
C PRO A 32 4.36 19.90 2.16
N ASP A 33 3.79 19.87 0.95
CA ASP A 33 2.55 20.56 0.61
C ASP A 33 1.70 19.71 -0.36
N VAL A 34 0.53 19.30 0.11
CA VAL A 34 -0.40 18.45 -0.66
C VAL A 34 -1.01 19.20 -1.85
N GLU A 35 -1.31 20.49 -1.74
CA GLU A 35 -1.91 21.24 -2.85
C GLU A 35 -0.90 21.45 -3.96
N ALA A 36 0.34 21.81 -3.61
CA ALA A 36 1.42 21.96 -4.57
C ALA A 36 1.72 20.64 -5.29
N ALA A 37 1.80 19.53 -4.55
CA ALA A 37 2.00 18.20 -5.12
C ALA A 37 0.83 17.80 -6.04
N VAL A 38 -0.43 18.00 -5.63
CA VAL A 38 -1.62 17.75 -6.46
C VAL A 38 -1.58 18.54 -7.77
N ALA A 39 -1.15 19.81 -7.72
CA ALA A 39 -0.96 20.62 -8.91
C ALA A 39 0.14 20.06 -9.83
N ALA A 40 1.25 19.57 -9.27
CA ALA A 40 2.33 18.95 -10.02
C ALA A 40 1.90 17.62 -10.69
N TYR A 41 1.17 16.76 -9.99
CA TYR A 41 0.55 15.56 -10.58
C TYR A 41 -0.38 15.94 -11.74
N THR A 42 -1.27 16.91 -11.52
CA THR A 42 -2.23 17.34 -12.54
C THR A 42 -1.54 17.94 -13.76
N ALA A 43 -0.49 18.75 -13.56
CA ALA A 43 0.32 19.30 -14.65
C ALA A 43 1.07 18.21 -15.45
N ALA A 44 1.38 17.08 -14.81
CA ALA A 44 1.96 15.91 -15.47
C ALA A 44 0.93 15.02 -16.19
N GLY A 45 -0.35 15.41 -16.23
CA GLY A 45 -1.42 14.61 -16.84
C GLY A 45 -1.97 13.50 -15.93
N LEU A 46 -1.69 13.57 -14.62
CA LEU A 46 -2.16 12.64 -13.59
C LEU A 46 -3.19 13.37 -12.71
N PRO A 47 -4.49 13.28 -13.00
CA PRO A 47 -5.48 14.11 -12.34
C PRO A 47 -5.57 13.76 -10.85
N ALA A 48 -5.23 14.73 -10.00
CA ALA A 48 -5.24 14.57 -8.57
C ALA A 48 -6.18 15.58 -7.91
N HIS A 49 -6.57 15.30 -6.67
CA HIS A 49 -7.35 16.22 -5.84
C HIS A 49 -6.78 16.27 -4.43
N ALA A 50 -7.01 17.37 -3.73
CA ALA A 50 -6.72 17.51 -2.30
C ALA A 50 -8.02 17.45 -1.50
N ASN A 51 -8.01 16.73 -0.39
CA ASN A 51 -9.07 16.79 0.60
C ASN A 51 -8.82 17.97 1.57
N PRO A 52 -9.86 18.42 2.29
CA PRO A 52 -9.68 19.34 3.40
C PRO A 52 -8.79 18.73 4.51
N PRO A 53 -8.00 19.54 5.24
CA PRO A 53 -7.32 19.08 6.44
C PRO A 53 -8.29 18.48 7.47
N HIS A 54 -7.83 17.46 8.19
CA HIS A 54 -8.59 16.77 9.22
C HIS A 54 -7.63 16.17 10.26
N LEU A 55 -7.82 16.50 11.54
CA LEU A 55 -7.04 15.95 12.66
C LEU A 55 -5.53 16.15 12.50
N GLY A 56 -5.10 17.37 12.15
CA GLY A 56 -3.68 17.69 11.95
C GLY A 56 -3.02 17.04 10.73
N PHE A 57 -3.81 16.38 9.87
CA PHE A 57 -3.37 15.68 8.68
C PHE A 57 -4.09 16.24 7.46
N ARG A 58 -3.43 16.20 6.30
CA ARG A 58 -4.09 16.45 5.02
C ARG A 58 -3.65 15.39 4.03
N ASN A 59 -4.62 14.83 3.30
CA ASN A 59 -4.33 14.03 2.12
C ASN A 59 -4.97 14.59 0.86
N GLY A 60 -4.54 14.01 -0.24
CA GLY A 60 -5.10 14.08 -1.57
C GLY A 60 -4.87 12.76 -2.26
N ALA A 61 -5.35 12.61 -3.49
CA ALA A 61 -5.07 11.41 -4.27
C ALA A 61 -5.06 11.66 -5.77
N TRP A 62 -4.11 11.03 -6.44
CA TRP A 62 -4.31 10.59 -7.83
C TRP A 62 -4.95 9.21 -7.80
N ARG A 63 -6.23 9.12 -8.19
CA ARG A 63 -7.02 7.90 -8.07
C ARG A 63 -7.34 7.32 -9.43
N LEU A 64 -7.00 6.04 -9.62
CA LEU A 64 -7.13 5.30 -10.88
C LEU A 64 -8.45 4.53 -10.93
N ASP A 65 -8.75 3.84 -9.84
CA ASP A 65 -9.95 3.04 -9.59
C ASP A 65 -10.06 2.85 -8.07
N ALA A 66 -10.22 1.62 -7.60
CA ALA A 66 -10.02 1.33 -6.18
C ALA A 66 -8.58 1.62 -5.76
N ARG A 67 -7.63 1.56 -6.71
CA ARG A 67 -6.23 1.92 -6.53
C ARG A 67 -5.98 3.41 -6.61
N TYR A 68 -5.02 3.90 -5.83
CA TYR A 68 -4.62 5.31 -5.85
C TYR A 68 -3.19 5.53 -5.34
N VAL A 69 -2.64 6.71 -5.62
CA VAL A 69 -1.49 7.26 -4.88
C VAL A 69 -2.07 8.27 -3.90
N GLU A 70 -1.90 8.02 -2.61
CA GLU A 70 -2.26 8.95 -1.55
C GLU A 70 -1.13 9.97 -1.37
N ILE A 71 -1.46 11.25 -1.53
CA ILE A 71 -0.52 12.35 -1.37
C ILE A 71 -0.81 12.95 0.00
N LEU A 72 0.12 12.89 0.94
CA LEU A 72 -0.17 13.22 2.34
C LEU A 72 0.88 14.09 3.02
N THR A 73 0.43 14.84 4.03
CA THR A 73 1.29 15.63 4.91
C THR A 73 0.67 15.82 6.30
N LEU A 74 1.51 16.21 7.26
CA LEU A 74 1.06 16.66 8.58
C LEU A 74 0.94 18.18 8.58
N THR A 75 -0.27 18.69 8.80
CA THR A 75 -0.55 20.14 8.86
C THR A 75 -0.43 20.71 10.26
N ASP A 76 -0.70 19.91 11.29
CA ASP A 76 -0.53 20.28 12.70
C ASP A 76 -0.11 19.03 13.50
N ARG A 77 1.12 19.03 14.03
CA ARG A 77 1.65 17.89 14.79
C ARG A 77 0.96 17.68 16.13
N ALA A 78 0.56 18.75 16.80
CA ALA A 78 -0.06 18.66 18.11
C ALA A 78 -1.48 18.09 17.98
N GLU A 79 -2.22 18.52 16.95
CA GLU A 79 -3.51 17.94 16.64
C GLU A 79 -3.39 16.48 16.15
N PHE A 80 -2.42 16.21 15.25
CA PHE A 80 -2.19 14.86 14.73
C PHE A 80 -1.88 13.85 15.83
N ALA A 81 -1.06 14.23 16.81
CA ALA A 81 -0.67 13.37 17.94
C ALA A 81 -1.87 12.86 18.76
N GLY A 82 -3.00 13.55 18.75
CA GLY A 82 -4.24 13.11 19.40
C GLY A 82 -5.16 12.27 18.50
N SER A 83 -4.78 12.00 17.26
CA SER A 83 -5.59 11.29 16.27
C SER A 83 -5.36 9.78 16.28
N PRO A 84 -6.34 8.96 15.87
CA PRO A 84 -6.14 7.51 15.68
C PRO A 84 -5.04 7.18 14.66
N TYR A 85 -4.76 8.10 13.72
CA TYR A 85 -3.71 7.90 12.70
C TYR A 85 -2.30 8.04 13.29
N ALA A 86 -2.12 8.81 14.36
CA ALA A 86 -0.79 8.94 14.99
C ALA A 86 -0.32 7.64 15.64
N GLU A 87 -1.24 6.85 16.21
CA GLU A 87 -0.92 5.52 16.74
C GLU A 87 -0.44 4.60 15.62
N ALA A 88 -1.18 4.52 14.51
CA ALA A 88 -0.82 3.71 13.35
C ALA A 88 0.52 4.13 12.73
N MET A 89 0.76 5.44 12.63
CA MET A 89 1.94 5.98 11.96
C MET A 89 3.13 6.17 12.92
N ALA A 90 3.02 5.77 14.20
CA ALA A 90 4.03 6.03 15.22
C ALA A 90 5.42 5.53 14.83
N ASP A 91 5.52 4.28 14.36
CA ASP A 91 6.78 3.67 13.89
C ASP A 91 7.35 4.37 12.63
N TRP A 92 6.49 5.05 11.85
CA TRP A 92 6.88 5.75 10.64
C TRP A 92 7.26 7.21 10.86
N MET A 93 6.94 7.79 12.03
CA MET A 93 7.16 9.22 12.32
C MET A 93 8.59 9.70 12.05
N PRO A 94 9.66 9.02 12.51
CA PRO A 94 11.03 9.46 12.19
C PRO A 94 11.30 9.53 10.69
N ARG A 95 10.70 8.63 9.91
CA ARG A 95 10.86 8.59 8.46
C ARG A 95 10.02 9.65 7.77
N ILE A 96 8.79 9.89 8.22
CA ILE A 96 7.96 11.00 7.75
C ILE A 96 8.72 12.31 7.92
N ASP A 97 9.34 12.52 9.09
CA ASP A 97 10.16 13.71 9.35
C ASP A 97 11.32 13.85 8.37
N ALA A 98 12.05 12.75 8.13
CA ALA A 98 13.14 12.73 7.17
C ALA A 98 12.68 13.00 5.72
N LEU A 99 11.54 12.45 5.31
CA LEU A 99 10.96 12.70 3.98
C LEU A 99 10.55 14.16 3.83
N LEU A 100 9.83 14.72 4.81
CA LEU A 100 9.41 16.12 4.77
C LEU A 100 10.61 17.08 4.75
N ALA A 101 11.69 16.76 5.48
CA ALA A 101 12.94 17.52 5.43
C ALA A 101 13.67 17.42 4.08
N ALA A 102 13.41 16.37 3.30
CA ALA A 102 14.00 16.10 1.99
C ALA A 102 13.10 16.50 0.80
N ASP A 103 12.10 17.37 1.02
CA ASP A 103 11.09 17.79 0.02
C ASP A 103 10.10 16.69 -0.40
N GLY A 104 10.01 15.61 0.38
CA GLY A 104 9.06 14.52 0.22
C GLY A 104 9.64 13.23 -0.37
N GLY A 105 8.77 12.25 -0.54
CA GLY A 105 9.06 10.97 -1.16
C GLY A 105 8.06 9.89 -0.77
N ALA A 106 8.15 8.74 -1.43
CA ALA A 106 7.29 7.61 -1.10
C ALA A 106 7.63 7.05 0.29
N LEU A 107 6.61 6.92 1.13
CA LEU A 107 6.69 6.31 2.44
C LEU A 107 6.62 4.78 2.27
N ASN A 108 5.44 4.23 2.02
CA ASN A 108 5.24 2.80 1.79
C ASN A 108 3.98 2.59 0.95
N PHE A 109 3.38 1.40 1.00
CA PHE A 109 2.19 1.07 0.26
C PHE A 109 1.28 0.12 1.04
N ALA A 110 0.02 0.08 0.66
CA ALA A 110 -1.00 -0.79 1.23
C ALA A 110 -1.28 -1.97 0.29
N ILE A 111 -1.47 -3.14 0.88
CA ILE A 111 -1.98 -4.33 0.20
C ILE A 111 -3.38 -4.61 0.71
N HIS A 112 -4.35 -4.55 -0.19
CA HIS A 112 -5.70 -4.99 0.10
C HIS A 112 -5.74 -6.52 0.21
N VAL A 113 -6.43 -7.00 1.24
CA VAL A 113 -6.75 -8.42 1.46
C VAL A 113 -8.22 -8.58 1.80
N ALA A 114 -8.74 -9.78 1.56
CA ALA A 114 -10.14 -10.11 1.81
C ALA A 114 -10.52 -10.01 3.30
N ASP A 115 -9.61 -10.42 4.19
CA ASP A 115 -9.78 -10.38 5.64
C ASP A 115 -8.43 -10.07 6.32
N VAL A 116 -8.25 -8.81 6.69
CA VAL A 116 -7.02 -8.35 7.34
C VAL A 116 -6.81 -8.96 8.71
N ALA A 117 -7.86 -9.35 9.44
CA ALA A 117 -7.71 -10.02 10.73
C ALA A 117 -7.13 -11.43 10.55
N ALA A 118 -7.60 -12.17 9.54
CA ALA A 118 -7.01 -13.45 9.17
C ALA A 118 -5.54 -13.30 8.73
N THR A 119 -5.23 -12.29 7.92
CA THR A 119 -3.85 -11.95 7.52
C THR A 119 -2.98 -11.62 8.73
N THR A 120 -3.47 -10.82 9.68
CA THR A 120 -2.76 -10.52 10.94
C THR A 120 -2.40 -11.80 11.68
N GLU A 121 -3.35 -12.71 11.88
CA GLU A 121 -3.12 -13.96 12.60
C GLU A 121 -2.16 -14.91 11.86
N ARG A 122 -2.14 -14.89 10.53
CA ARG A 122 -1.12 -15.60 9.74
C ARG A 122 0.26 -15.00 9.95
N LEU A 123 0.40 -13.69 9.84
CA LEU A 123 1.69 -13.01 9.98
C LEU A 123 2.27 -13.17 11.39
N ARG A 124 1.44 -13.08 12.44
CA ARG A 124 1.84 -13.33 13.83
C ARG A 124 2.36 -14.76 14.02
N ARG A 125 1.67 -15.77 13.47
CA ARG A 125 2.13 -17.17 13.52
C ARG A 125 3.43 -17.40 12.75
N ALA A 126 3.70 -16.60 11.72
CA ALA A 126 4.97 -16.59 11.00
C ALA A 126 6.08 -15.81 11.73
N GLY A 127 5.81 -15.26 12.92
CA GLY A 127 6.79 -14.56 13.76
C GLY A 127 6.89 -13.06 13.51
N HIS A 128 6.01 -12.47 12.69
CA HIS A 128 5.97 -11.03 12.50
C HIS A 128 5.31 -10.32 13.69
N GLN A 129 5.84 -9.15 14.04
CA GLN A 129 5.16 -8.22 14.95
C GLN A 129 4.11 -7.46 14.14
N VAL A 130 2.84 -7.70 14.45
CA VAL A 130 1.73 -7.10 13.71
C VAL A 130 0.69 -6.55 14.66
N GLU A 131 0.37 -5.28 14.50
CA GLU A 131 -0.72 -4.59 15.17
C GLU A 131 -1.94 -4.52 14.25
N LEU A 132 -3.14 -4.77 14.78
CA LEU A 132 -4.38 -4.68 14.04
C LEU A 132 -5.18 -3.48 14.56
N LEU A 133 -5.38 -2.49 13.70
CA LEU A 133 -6.06 -1.24 14.02
C LEU A 133 -7.39 -1.18 13.28
N THR A 134 -8.37 -0.50 13.89
CA THR A 134 -9.71 -0.31 13.30
C THR A 134 -10.05 1.17 13.25
N PHE A 135 -10.38 1.66 12.06
CA PHE A 135 -10.73 3.04 11.81
C PHE A 135 -12.19 3.13 11.40
N ALA A 136 -12.99 3.75 12.27
CA ALA A 136 -14.39 4.02 12.03
C ALA A 136 -14.71 5.45 12.49
N ARG A 137 -15.11 6.30 11.55
CA ARG A 137 -15.53 7.67 11.85
C ARG A 137 -17.04 7.71 12.07
N ALA A 138 -17.48 8.32 13.17
CA ALA A 138 -18.90 8.54 13.42
C ALA A 138 -19.56 9.28 12.25
N GLY A 139 -20.66 8.71 11.72
CA GLY A 139 -21.38 9.26 10.57
C GLY A 139 -20.77 8.94 9.19
N SER A 140 -19.62 8.27 9.13
CA SER A 140 -19.08 7.74 7.88
C SER A 140 -19.74 6.40 7.53
N PRO A 141 -20.15 6.17 6.27
CA PRO A 141 -20.59 4.86 5.81
C PRO A 141 -19.43 3.90 5.52
N VAL A 142 -18.19 4.36 5.73
CA VAL A 142 -16.95 3.63 5.47
C VAL A 142 -16.13 3.50 6.75
N SER A 143 -15.69 2.28 7.03
CA SER A 143 -14.65 1.93 7.99
C SER A 143 -13.60 1.05 7.32
N PHE A 144 -12.43 0.92 7.95
CA PHE A 144 -11.38 0.02 7.48
C PHE A 144 -10.57 -0.50 8.66
N GLN A 145 -9.86 -1.60 8.42
CA GLN A 145 -8.96 -2.21 9.37
C GLN A 145 -7.58 -2.35 8.71
N GLU A 146 -6.52 -2.14 9.50
CA GLU A 146 -5.15 -2.17 9.01
C GLU A 146 -4.28 -3.10 9.85
N ALA A 147 -3.49 -3.95 9.20
CA ALA A 147 -2.44 -4.73 9.83
C ALA A 147 -1.08 -4.06 9.60
N MET A 148 -0.55 -3.45 10.66
CA MET A 148 0.70 -2.71 10.68
C MET A 148 1.84 -3.65 11.02
N VAL A 149 2.86 -3.75 10.15
CA VAL A 149 3.99 -4.67 10.35
C VAL A 149 5.20 -3.89 10.87
N SER A 150 5.62 -4.17 12.11
CA SER A 150 6.77 -3.52 12.74
C SER A 150 8.08 -4.28 12.47
N GLY A 151 9.21 -3.56 12.55
CA GLY A 151 10.55 -4.14 12.34
C GLY A 151 10.82 -4.62 10.91
N ALA A 152 10.01 -4.19 9.95
CA ALA A 152 10.16 -4.51 8.54
C ALA A 152 11.05 -3.49 7.82
N PRO A 153 11.51 -3.78 6.58
CA PRO A 153 12.16 -2.78 5.73
C PRO A 153 11.32 -1.50 5.65
N PRO A 154 11.92 -0.30 5.54
CA PRO A 154 11.18 0.96 5.59
C PRO A 154 10.04 1.01 4.56
N TRP A 155 10.24 0.51 3.34
CA TRP A 155 9.23 0.49 2.27
C TRP A 155 8.13 -0.57 2.45
N ALA A 156 8.23 -1.44 3.46
CA ALA A 156 7.35 -2.58 3.67
C ALA A 156 5.86 -2.17 3.70
N PRO A 157 4.98 -3.01 3.16
CA PRO A 157 3.57 -2.68 3.15
C PRO A 157 2.91 -2.90 4.51
N PHE A 158 1.76 -2.27 4.67
CA PHE A 158 0.73 -2.70 5.61
C PHE A 158 -0.44 -3.34 4.84
N PHE A 159 -1.33 -4.05 5.54
CA PHE A 159 -2.48 -4.70 4.90
C PHE A 159 -3.77 -3.99 5.30
N ILE A 160 -4.76 -3.96 4.39
CA ILE A 160 -6.01 -3.23 4.60
C ILE A 160 -7.24 -3.98 4.11
N THR A 161 -8.33 -3.92 4.86
CA THR A 161 -9.68 -4.35 4.44
C THR A 161 -10.67 -3.24 4.75
N TYR A 162 -11.60 -2.99 3.82
CA TYR A 162 -12.63 -1.95 3.94
C TYR A 162 -14.01 -2.55 4.24
N THR A 163 -14.85 -1.76 4.91
CA THR A 163 -16.29 -2.04 5.05
C THR A 163 -17.10 -0.79 4.70
N PRO A 164 -17.95 -0.82 3.65
CA PRO A 164 -18.10 -1.91 2.68
C PRO A 164 -16.84 -2.08 1.81
N ASP A 165 -16.82 -3.12 0.96
CA ASP A 165 -15.71 -3.38 0.04
C ASP A 165 -15.29 -2.14 -0.77
N ARG A 166 -14.00 -2.02 -1.08
CA ARG A 166 -13.43 -0.85 -1.77
C ARG A 166 -14.06 -0.56 -3.14
N GLN A 167 -14.56 -1.57 -3.86
CA GLN A 167 -15.30 -1.35 -5.10
C GLN A 167 -16.67 -0.73 -4.82
N VAL A 168 -17.36 -1.18 -3.77
CA VAL A 168 -18.61 -0.56 -3.33
C VAL A 168 -18.37 0.90 -2.91
N ILE A 169 -17.25 1.18 -2.26
CA ILE A 169 -16.87 2.56 -1.91
C ILE A 169 -16.68 3.40 -3.16
N LEU A 170 -15.91 2.90 -4.13
CA LEU A 170 -15.66 3.58 -5.40
C LEU A 170 -16.97 3.89 -6.14
N GLU A 171 -17.83 2.90 -6.29
CA GLU A 171 -19.08 2.99 -7.05
C GLU A 171 -20.14 3.87 -6.39
N LYS A 172 -20.25 3.83 -5.06
CA LYS A 172 -21.35 4.51 -4.35
C LYS A 172 -20.96 5.86 -3.75
N PHE A 173 -19.72 5.99 -3.28
CA PHE A 173 -19.29 7.15 -2.50
C PHE A 173 -18.27 8.04 -3.23
N SER A 174 -17.62 7.51 -4.27
CA SER A 174 -16.63 8.25 -5.08
C SER A 174 -17.07 8.51 -6.53
N ALA A 175 -18.19 7.95 -6.98
CA ALA A 175 -18.69 8.14 -8.34
C ALA A 175 -18.86 9.62 -8.71
N GLY A 176 -18.33 10.00 -9.88
CA GLY A 176 -18.39 11.37 -10.40
C GLY A 176 -17.45 12.38 -9.72
N ARG A 177 -16.73 11.99 -8.67
CA ARG A 177 -15.75 12.87 -7.96
C ARG A 177 -14.30 12.60 -8.35
N VAL A 178 -14.06 11.52 -9.09
CA VAL A 178 -12.73 11.02 -9.42
C VAL A 178 -12.54 11.08 -10.92
N HIS A 179 -11.44 11.68 -11.36
CA HIS A 179 -11.01 11.67 -12.74
C HIS A 179 -9.78 10.76 -12.86
N ARG A 180 -9.95 9.56 -13.44
CA ARG A 180 -8.86 8.59 -13.62
C ARG A 180 -7.69 9.15 -14.44
N GLY A 181 -8.03 9.97 -15.44
CA GLY A 181 -7.08 10.40 -16.46
C GLY A 181 -6.76 9.29 -17.47
N PRO A 182 -5.80 9.55 -18.38
CA PRO A 182 -5.46 8.64 -19.48
C PRO A 182 -4.47 7.54 -19.08
N HIS A 183 -3.66 7.75 -18.04
CA HIS A 183 -2.57 6.85 -17.65
C HIS A 183 -3.01 5.82 -16.61
N ASP A 184 -2.32 4.68 -16.59
CA ASP A 184 -2.52 3.63 -15.58
C ASP A 184 -1.22 3.31 -14.83
N LEU A 185 -1.33 2.96 -13.55
CA LEU A 185 -0.22 2.47 -12.75
C LEU A 185 0.03 1.00 -13.05
N ALA A 186 1.19 0.69 -13.62
CA ALA A 186 1.60 -0.67 -13.91
C ALA A 186 2.45 -1.29 -12.79
N GLY A 187 3.13 -0.45 -12.02
CA GLY A 187 4.00 -0.89 -10.93
C GLY A 187 4.77 0.25 -10.28
N PHE A 188 5.66 -0.11 -9.37
CA PHE A 188 6.59 0.83 -8.75
C PHE A 188 7.93 0.17 -8.47
N VAL A 189 8.97 0.99 -8.32
CA VAL A 189 10.35 0.55 -8.10
C VAL A 189 10.73 0.77 -6.64
N ILE A 190 11.25 -0.28 -6.02
CA ILE A 190 11.94 -0.28 -4.75
C ILE A 190 13.43 -0.43 -5.04
N GLU A 191 14.19 0.61 -4.71
CA GLU A 191 15.64 0.53 -4.68
C GLU A 191 16.06 -0.08 -3.35
N THR A 192 16.89 -1.14 -3.35
CA THR A 192 17.30 -1.83 -2.12
C THR A 192 18.68 -2.50 -2.28
N PRO A 193 19.47 -2.68 -1.19
CA PRO A 193 20.79 -3.29 -1.26
C PRO A 193 20.79 -4.74 -1.75
N ASP A 194 19.72 -5.50 -1.46
CA ASP A 194 19.52 -6.87 -1.93
C ASP A 194 18.13 -7.05 -2.56
N PRO A 195 18.01 -6.83 -3.88
CA PRO A 195 16.75 -6.94 -4.60
C PRO A 195 16.10 -8.31 -4.52
N ARG A 196 16.91 -9.38 -4.51
CA ARG A 196 16.39 -10.75 -4.52
C ARG A 196 15.86 -11.14 -3.15
N ALA A 197 16.60 -10.82 -2.08
CA ALA A 197 16.14 -11.06 -0.72
C ALA A 197 14.87 -10.27 -0.42
N SER A 198 14.81 -8.99 -0.84
CA SER A 198 13.63 -8.15 -0.66
C SER A 198 12.41 -8.65 -1.41
N ALA A 199 12.58 -9.10 -2.66
CA ALA A 199 11.50 -9.69 -3.45
C ALA A 199 11.00 -11.02 -2.84
N ALA A 200 11.91 -11.89 -2.39
CA ALA A 200 11.57 -13.14 -1.71
C ALA A 200 10.88 -12.90 -0.36
N TRP A 201 11.31 -11.89 0.38
CA TRP A 201 10.67 -11.47 1.63
C TRP A 201 9.23 -11.02 1.39
N LEU A 202 9.00 -10.13 0.41
CA LEU A 202 7.64 -9.66 0.09
C LEU A 202 6.76 -10.79 -0.47
N SER A 203 7.32 -11.69 -1.29
CA SER A 203 6.64 -12.90 -1.76
C SER A 203 6.16 -13.77 -0.58
N THR A 204 7.02 -13.99 0.41
CA THR A 204 6.68 -14.77 1.62
C THR A 204 5.63 -14.06 2.47
N LEU A 205 5.78 -12.75 2.66
CA LEU A 205 4.84 -11.94 3.44
C LEU A 205 3.43 -11.99 2.86
N THR A 206 3.32 -11.89 1.52
CA THR A 206 2.04 -11.83 0.79
C THR A 206 1.48 -13.19 0.40
N GLY A 207 2.32 -14.24 0.36
CA GLY A 207 1.94 -15.54 -0.20
C GLY A 207 1.86 -15.55 -1.73
N ILE A 208 2.28 -14.48 -2.41
CA ILE A 208 2.31 -14.41 -3.88
C ILE A 208 3.54 -15.16 -4.38
N PRO A 209 3.39 -16.21 -5.22
CA PRO A 209 4.52 -16.97 -5.73
C PRO A 209 5.49 -16.10 -6.54
N LEU A 210 6.79 -16.25 -6.26
CA LEU A 210 7.87 -15.62 -7.00
C LEU A 210 8.88 -16.69 -7.43
N PRO A 211 9.18 -16.83 -8.73
CA PRO A 211 10.22 -17.76 -9.16
C PRO A 211 11.60 -17.40 -8.58
N ALA A 212 12.41 -18.42 -8.30
CA ALA A 212 13.71 -18.23 -7.67
C ALA A 212 14.61 -17.28 -8.48
N GLY A 213 15.20 -16.29 -7.80
CA GLY A 213 16.12 -15.33 -8.41
C GLY A 213 15.46 -14.15 -9.14
N HIS A 214 14.12 -14.11 -9.23
CA HIS A 214 13.38 -12.98 -9.77
C HIS A 214 13.34 -11.80 -8.79
N THR A 215 13.23 -10.59 -9.33
CA THR A 215 13.18 -9.33 -8.56
C THR A 215 11.94 -8.51 -8.87
N VAL A 216 10.93 -9.10 -9.51
CA VAL A 216 9.66 -8.45 -9.80
C VAL A 216 8.54 -9.30 -9.23
N LEU A 217 7.84 -8.80 -8.21
CA LEU A 217 6.68 -9.47 -7.64
C LEU A 217 5.43 -9.05 -8.42
N PRO A 218 4.67 -10.00 -9.00
CA PRO A 218 3.44 -9.71 -9.74
C PRO A 218 2.25 -9.51 -8.80
N LEU A 219 2.32 -8.46 -7.96
CA LEU A 219 1.21 -8.09 -7.08
C LEU A 219 0.00 -7.65 -7.95
N PRO A 220 -1.18 -8.30 -7.83
CA PRO A 220 -2.34 -7.92 -8.61
C PRO A 220 -2.66 -6.42 -8.43
N GLY A 221 -2.82 -5.70 -9.54
CA GLY A 221 -3.05 -4.26 -9.53
C GLY A 221 -1.79 -3.38 -9.57
N ALA A 222 -0.59 -3.89 -9.28
CA ALA A 222 0.68 -3.17 -9.54
C ALA A 222 1.89 -4.11 -9.34
N HIS A 223 2.82 -4.17 -10.29
CA HIS A 223 4.07 -4.92 -10.10
C HIS A 223 5.02 -4.20 -9.14
N VAL A 224 5.69 -4.97 -8.26
CA VAL A 224 6.73 -4.42 -7.38
C VAL A 224 8.09 -4.81 -7.94
N HIS A 225 8.82 -3.82 -8.46
CA HIS A 225 10.15 -4.01 -9.06
C HIS A 225 11.23 -3.70 -8.03
N PHE A 226 12.11 -4.65 -7.76
CA PHE A 226 13.27 -4.45 -6.90
C PHE A 226 14.52 -4.22 -7.76
N THR A 227 15.22 -3.11 -7.51
CA THR A 227 16.46 -2.74 -8.20
C THR A 227 17.58 -2.48 -7.20
N PRO A 228 18.85 -2.79 -7.56
CA PRO A 228 19.96 -2.61 -6.64
C PRO A 228 20.23 -1.13 -6.35
N GLY A 229 20.44 -0.78 -5.09
CA GLY A 229 20.92 0.53 -4.66
C GLY A 229 20.82 0.75 -3.15
N PRO A 230 21.54 1.73 -2.59
CA PRO A 230 21.65 1.91 -1.14
C PRO A 230 20.44 2.57 -0.50
N ALA A 231 19.49 3.10 -1.28
CA ALA A 231 18.45 3.97 -0.73
C ALA A 231 17.38 3.25 0.12
N ASP A 232 17.23 1.93 -0.06
CA ASP A 232 16.24 1.06 0.60
C ASP A 232 14.85 1.72 0.71
N ARG A 233 14.29 2.15 -0.43
CA ARG A 233 13.02 2.91 -0.50
C ARG A 233 12.32 2.76 -1.84
N ILE A 234 11.04 3.14 -1.87
CA ILE A 234 10.32 3.31 -3.14
C ILE A 234 10.82 4.60 -3.82
N THR A 235 11.17 4.52 -5.10
CA THR A 235 11.79 5.63 -5.84
C THR A 235 11.02 6.05 -7.07
N THR A 236 10.19 5.18 -7.64
CA THR A 236 9.57 5.44 -8.93
C THR A 236 8.20 4.79 -9.08
N LEU A 237 7.25 5.51 -9.68
CA LEU A 237 6.03 4.97 -10.25
C LEU A 237 6.24 4.64 -11.73
N LEU A 238 5.77 3.46 -12.16
CA LEU A 238 5.84 2.98 -13.53
C LEU A 238 4.46 2.99 -14.15
N LEU A 239 4.31 3.75 -15.22
CA LEU A 239 3.02 4.04 -15.84
C LEU A 239 2.90 3.38 -17.22
N THR A 240 1.68 3.07 -17.61
CA THR A 240 1.31 2.60 -18.96
C THR A 240 0.14 3.42 -19.50
N ALA A 241 -0.27 3.12 -20.73
CA ALA A 241 -1.28 3.82 -21.53
C ALA A 241 -0.85 5.21 -22.03
N ASP A 242 -1.18 5.48 -23.29
CA ASP A 242 -0.77 6.66 -24.08
C ASP A 242 0.74 6.91 -24.05
N THR A 243 1.14 8.15 -23.75
CA THR A 243 2.52 8.60 -23.61
C THR A 243 2.72 9.04 -22.16
N PRO A 244 3.05 8.13 -21.22
CA PRO A 244 3.19 8.50 -19.81
C PRO A 244 4.26 9.59 -19.62
N PRO A 245 4.05 10.51 -18.67
CA PRO A 245 5.02 11.57 -18.39
C PRO A 245 6.32 10.98 -17.87
N THR A 246 7.43 11.70 -18.11
CA THR A 246 8.67 11.51 -17.38
C THR A 246 8.91 12.75 -16.53
N THR A 247 8.72 12.63 -15.22
CA THR A 247 8.82 13.75 -14.27
C THR A 247 9.17 13.26 -12.87
N THR A 248 9.38 14.18 -11.94
CA THR A 248 9.52 13.89 -10.51
C THR A 248 8.59 14.82 -9.75
N VAL A 249 7.80 14.27 -8.84
CA VAL A 249 6.99 15.04 -7.89
C VAL A 249 7.53 14.75 -6.50
N ASN A 250 8.09 15.76 -5.83
CA ASN A 250 8.51 15.69 -4.42
C ASN A 250 9.27 14.37 -4.09
N GLY A 251 10.41 14.16 -4.75
CA GLY A 251 11.27 12.98 -4.55
C GLY A 251 10.78 11.65 -5.17
N LEU A 252 9.56 11.59 -5.71
CA LEU A 252 9.01 10.40 -6.38
C LEU A 252 9.05 10.56 -7.90
N ALA A 253 9.87 9.75 -8.57
CA ALA A 253 9.94 9.75 -10.03
C ALA A 253 8.70 9.09 -10.63
N VAL A 254 8.31 9.55 -11.80
CA VAL A 254 7.20 9.03 -12.61
C VAL A 254 7.74 8.83 -14.01
N ARG A 255 7.58 7.64 -14.58
CA ARG A 255 8.04 7.33 -15.94
C ARG A 255 7.23 6.21 -16.60
N PRO A 256 7.31 6.05 -17.92
CA PRO A 256 6.81 4.85 -18.60
C PRO A 256 7.45 3.56 -18.05
N LEU A 257 6.68 2.48 -18.01
CA LEU A 257 7.17 1.12 -17.74
C LEU A 257 8.16 0.64 -18.81
#